data_AF-A0AAU1S6A9-F1
#
_entry.id   AF-A0AAU1S6A9-F1
#
_cell.length_a   1.000
_cell.length_b   1.000
_cell.length_c   1.000
_cell.angle_alpha   90.00
_cell.angle_beta   90.00
_cell.angle_gamma   90.00
#
_symmetry.space_group_name_H-M   'P 1'
#
loop_
_entity.id
_entity.type
_entity.pdbx_description
1 polymer ?
#
loop_
_entity_poly.entity_id
_entity_poly.type
_entity_poly.pdbx_seq_one_letter_code
_entity_poly.pdbx_strand_id
1 'polypeptide(L)'
;MSNALAIATVTQALALLIENNLSPEMDIAVKVETRKPPAEPPAEPTINVFLYQVTPNPSMRHTDLPTRASDGTLLKRPATALDLHFLISAYGEEAELVGHRLIGCVVRTLHEIPVLSQELIELAAERPYLAGTDLADSPQKVRFTPTVMDIDETSKLWGMLHQTPYTLSVAYQASLVLIEGRERPVPAKPVERRTVKVLPFGAPGAPVPPGRPEAAEPETSPESSPEPEAAPDVAPKAAAPTRKRAAARTAKAAAKPAAKRAAPARARKDTEAGADDKES
;
A
#
# COMPACT_ATOMS: atom_id res chain seq x y z
N MET A 1 -13.36 -5.32 14.06
CA MET A 1 -12.19 -6.13 14.50
C MET A 1 -11.89 -7.11 13.37
N SER A 2 -10.70 -7.69 13.24
CA SER A 2 -10.48 -8.69 12.19
C SER A 2 -9.66 -9.88 12.69
N ASN A 3 -10.30 -11.04 12.68
CA ASN A 3 -9.79 -12.29 13.21
C ASN A 3 -9.09 -13.11 12.12
N ALA A 4 -8.64 -14.31 12.48
CA ALA A 4 -7.94 -15.20 11.54
C ALA A 4 -8.79 -15.66 10.35
N LEU A 5 -10.12 -15.56 10.43
CA LEU A 5 -11.05 -15.92 9.34
C LEU A 5 -11.13 -14.82 8.26
N ALA A 6 -10.51 -13.65 8.49
CA ALA A 6 -10.52 -12.53 7.56
C ALA A 6 -10.06 -12.95 6.15
N ILE A 7 -8.97 -13.72 6.02
CA ILE A 7 -8.46 -14.15 4.71
C ILE A 7 -9.49 -15.01 3.97
N ALA A 8 -10.06 -16.01 4.65
CA ALA A 8 -11.04 -16.90 4.05
C ALA A 8 -12.34 -16.16 3.69
N THR A 9 -12.74 -15.19 4.52
CA THR A 9 -13.91 -14.34 4.27
C THR A 9 -13.70 -13.45 3.05
N VAL A 10 -12.51 -12.83 2.89
CA VAL A 10 -12.19 -12.03 1.69
C VAL A 10 -12.24 -12.86 0.42
N THR A 11 -11.65 -14.07 0.43
CA THR A 11 -11.68 -14.96 -0.73
C THR A 11 -13.10 -15.36 -1.10
N GLN A 12 -13.93 -15.71 -0.12
CA GLN A 12 -15.33 -16.07 -0.35
C GLN A 12 -16.17 -14.88 -0.82
N ALA A 13 -15.97 -13.70 -0.24
CA ALA A 13 -16.67 -12.49 -0.62
C ALA A 13 -16.28 -12.00 -2.02
N LEU A 14 -15.02 -12.21 -2.44
CA LEU A 14 -14.58 -11.98 -3.82
C LEU A 14 -15.30 -12.92 -4.81
N ALA A 15 -15.43 -14.21 -4.47
CA ALA A 15 -16.19 -15.14 -5.30
C ALA A 15 -17.65 -14.72 -5.43
N LEU A 16 -18.31 -14.34 -4.33
CA LEU A 16 -19.69 -13.85 -4.33
C LEU A 16 -19.87 -12.55 -5.12
N LEU A 17 -18.89 -11.63 -5.03
CA LEU A 17 -18.87 -10.40 -5.81
C LEU A 17 -18.86 -10.71 -7.30
N ILE A 18 -18.06 -11.69 -7.72
CA ILE A 18 -18.01 -12.13 -9.12
C ILE A 18 -19.32 -12.84 -9.49
N GLU A 19 -19.77 -13.84 -8.71
CA GLU A 19 -21.02 -14.59 -8.93
C GLU A 19 -22.22 -13.67 -9.17
N ASN A 20 -22.42 -12.67 -8.31
CA ASN A 20 -23.57 -11.77 -8.36
C ASN A 20 -23.57 -10.84 -9.60
N ASN A 21 -22.43 -10.64 -10.25
CA ASN A 21 -22.28 -9.71 -11.38
C ASN A 21 -22.07 -10.41 -12.74
N LEU A 22 -22.12 -11.75 -12.79
CA LEU A 22 -22.01 -12.54 -14.02
C LEU A 22 -23.33 -12.66 -14.79
N SER A 23 -24.46 -12.74 -14.06
CA SER A 23 -25.79 -13.00 -14.62
C SER A 23 -26.30 -12.02 -15.69
N PRO A 24 -25.98 -10.70 -15.68
CA PRO A 24 -26.54 -9.80 -16.69
C PRO A 24 -25.96 -9.97 -18.11
N GLU A 25 -24.85 -10.70 -18.28
CA GLU A 25 -24.15 -10.81 -19.58
C GLU A 25 -24.00 -12.22 -20.12
N MET A 26 -24.35 -13.21 -19.32
CA MET A 26 -24.18 -14.61 -19.67
C MET A 26 -25.50 -15.35 -19.56
N ASP A 27 -25.94 -15.89 -20.70
CA ASP A 27 -27.09 -16.81 -20.77
C ASP A 27 -26.74 -18.22 -20.23
N ILE A 28 -25.51 -18.40 -19.70
CA ILE A 28 -24.96 -19.68 -19.27
C ILE A 28 -24.74 -19.66 -17.76
N ALA A 29 -25.08 -20.74 -17.08
CA ALA A 29 -24.75 -20.91 -15.67
C ALA A 29 -23.24 -21.03 -15.51
N VAL A 30 -22.63 -20.05 -14.83
CA VAL A 30 -21.19 -20.04 -14.53
C VAL A 30 -20.99 -20.40 -13.08
N LYS A 31 -20.09 -21.35 -12.83
CA LYS A 31 -19.68 -21.73 -11.48
C LYS A 31 -18.47 -20.91 -11.05
N VAL A 32 -18.43 -20.42 -9.81
CA VAL A 32 -17.23 -19.80 -9.25
C VAL A 32 -16.69 -20.67 -8.14
N GLU A 33 -15.40 -21.03 -8.22
CA GLU A 33 -14.75 -21.85 -7.20
C GLU A 33 -13.54 -21.11 -6.61
N THR A 34 -13.35 -21.23 -5.29
CA THR A 34 -12.25 -20.60 -4.56
C THR A 34 -11.08 -21.56 -4.32
N ARG A 35 -10.89 -22.54 -5.21
CA ARG A 35 -9.92 -23.64 -5.04
C ARG A 35 -8.70 -23.44 -5.93
N LYS A 36 -7.69 -24.28 -5.72
CA LYS A 36 -6.56 -24.41 -6.65
C LYS A 36 -7.11 -24.76 -8.05
N PRO A 37 -6.57 -24.17 -9.13
CA PRO A 37 -6.92 -24.54 -10.49
C PRO A 37 -6.86 -26.07 -10.67
N PRO A 38 -7.92 -26.70 -11.20
CA PRO A 38 -7.99 -28.15 -11.36
C PRO A 38 -6.97 -28.62 -12.42
N ALA A 39 -6.52 -29.87 -12.32
CA ALA A 39 -5.63 -30.45 -13.33
C ALA A 39 -6.38 -30.70 -14.65
N GLU A 40 -7.64 -31.10 -14.55
CA GLU A 40 -8.53 -31.32 -15.67
C GLU A 40 -9.47 -30.11 -15.84
N PRO A 41 -9.60 -29.54 -17.05
CA PRO A 41 -10.48 -28.41 -17.29
C PRO A 41 -11.95 -28.83 -17.06
N PRO A 42 -12.73 -28.06 -16.28
CA PRO A 42 -14.16 -28.33 -16.10
C PRO A 42 -14.90 -28.26 -17.43
N ALA A 43 -15.88 -29.14 -17.62
CA ALA A 43 -16.77 -29.12 -18.79
C ALA A 43 -17.74 -27.92 -18.74
N GLU A 44 -18.12 -27.48 -17.55
CA GLU A 44 -19.00 -26.33 -17.34
C GLU A 44 -18.17 -25.03 -17.23
N PRO A 45 -18.68 -23.90 -17.77
CA PRO A 45 -18.02 -22.61 -17.62
C PRO A 45 -17.76 -22.27 -16.15
N THR A 46 -16.49 -22.12 -15.81
CA THR A 46 -16.05 -22.00 -14.41
C THR A 46 -15.03 -20.88 -14.26
N ILE A 47 -15.19 -20.04 -13.24
CA ILE A 47 -14.17 -19.08 -12.81
C ILE A 47 -13.52 -19.59 -11.53
N ASN A 48 -12.19 -19.68 -11.52
CA ASN A 48 -11.43 -20.06 -10.34
C ASN A 48 -10.74 -18.85 -9.73
N VAL A 49 -10.97 -18.64 -8.44
CA VAL A 49 -10.34 -17.61 -7.62
C VAL A 49 -9.28 -18.26 -6.73
N PHE A 50 -8.01 -18.15 -7.14
CA PHE A 50 -6.89 -18.80 -6.47
C PHE A 50 -6.01 -17.79 -5.72
N LEU A 51 -5.94 -17.90 -4.40
CA LEU A 51 -5.00 -17.14 -3.58
C LEU A 51 -3.61 -17.77 -3.65
N TYR A 52 -2.69 -17.18 -4.42
CA TYR A 52 -1.36 -17.77 -4.67
C TYR A 52 -0.28 -17.23 -3.74
N GLN A 53 -0.43 -16.01 -3.22
CA GLN A 53 0.57 -15.38 -2.35
C GLN A 53 -0.09 -14.47 -1.31
N VAL A 54 0.48 -14.46 -0.11
CA VAL A 54 0.13 -13.55 0.98
C VAL A 54 1.39 -12.80 1.38
N THR A 55 1.38 -11.48 1.30
CA THR A 55 2.54 -10.63 1.64
C THR A 55 2.19 -9.61 2.72
N PRO A 56 3.11 -9.28 3.64
CA PRO A 56 2.91 -8.15 4.55
C PRO A 56 2.82 -6.83 3.78
N ASN A 57 1.86 -5.97 4.13
CA ASN A 57 1.71 -4.68 3.47
C ASN A 57 2.83 -3.72 3.93
N PRO A 58 3.64 -3.17 3.02
CA PRO A 58 4.79 -2.35 3.36
C PRO A 58 4.43 -1.01 4.01
N SER A 59 3.22 -0.48 3.77
CA SER A 59 2.76 0.80 4.33
C SER A 59 2.35 0.68 5.79
N MET A 60 1.87 -0.50 6.23
CA MET A 60 1.39 -0.71 7.60
C MET A 60 2.23 -1.70 8.42
N ARG A 61 3.35 -2.19 7.87
CA ARG A 61 4.26 -3.16 8.51
C ARG A 61 4.86 -2.73 9.85
N HIS A 62 4.80 -1.46 10.25
CA HIS A 62 5.27 -0.98 11.56
C HIS A 62 4.16 -0.96 12.63
N THR A 63 2.94 -1.37 12.28
CA THR A 63 1.77 -1.39 13.19
C THR A 63 1.63 -2.73 13.94
N ASP A 64 2.54 -3.66 13.67
CA ASP A 64 2.56 -5.05 14.14
C ASP A 64 3.05 -5.20 15.59
N LEU A 65 3.87 -4.28 16.08
CA LEU A 65 4.47 -4.39 17.42
C LEU A 65 3.43 -4.19 18.53
N PRO A 66 3.30 -5.14 19.48
CA PRO A 66 2.46 -4.97 20.65
C PRO A 66 3.05 -3.89 21.56
N THR A 67 2.25 -2.89 21.92
CA THR A 67 2.65 -1.92 22.94
C THR A 67 2.13 -2.41 24.29
N ARG A 68 3.05 -2.63 25.23
CA ARG A 68 2.74 -3.02 26.61
C ARG A 68 3.14 -1.91 27.57
N ALA A 69 2.38 -1.75 28.64
CA ALA A 69 2.74 -0.87 29.75
C ALA A 69 3.86 -1.49 30.59
N SER A 70 4.39 -0.72 31.56
CA SER A 70 5.46 -1.17 32.47
C SER A 70 5.06 -2.36 33.34
N ASP A 71 3.75 -2.60 33.53
CA ASP A 71 3.18 -3.72 34.25
C ASP A 71 2.90 -4.94 33.34
N GLY A 72 3.27 -4.86 32.05
CA GLY A 72 3.03 -5.90 31.05
C GLY A 72 1.63 -5.91 30.44
N THR A 73 0.71 -5.03 30.88
CA THR A 73 -0.63 -4.95 30.32
C THR A 73 -0.58 -4.47 28.87
N LEU A 74 -1.42 -5.07 28.01
CA LEU A 74 -1.47 -4.69 26.60
C LEU A 74 -2.20 -3.35 26.44
N LEU A 75 -1.50 -2.35 25.91
CA LEU A 75 -2.05 -1.02 25.61
C LEU A 75 -2.55 -0.90 24.18
N LYS A 76 -1.85 -1.55 23.23
CA LYS A 76 -2.24 -1.57 21.82
C LYS A 76 -2.18 -2.99 21.31
N ARG A 77 -3.26 -3.42 20.66
CA ARG A 77 -3.34 -4.72 20.03
C ARG A 77 -2.39 -4.78 18.83
N PRO A 78 -1.55 -5.84 18.72
CA PRO A 78 -0.77 -6.05 17.52
C PRO A 78 -1.71 -6.37 16.35
N ALA A 79 -1.50 -5.72 15.22
CA ALA A 79 -2.25 -5.95 13.99
C ALA A 79 -1.28 -6.15 12.82
N THR A 80 -1.42 -7.27 12.13
CA THR A 80 -0.65 -7.58 10.93
C THR A 80 -1.47 -7.13 9.73
N ALA A 81 -0.89 -6.23 8.93
CA ALA A 81 -1.45 -5.81 7.67
C ALA A 81 -0.94 -6.70 6.53
N LEU A 82 -1.87 -7.27 5.77
CA LEU A 82 -1.60 -8.19 4.67
C LEU A 82 -2.18 -7.68 3.35
N ASP A 83 -1.45 -7.97 2.30
CA ASP A 83 -1.90 -7.90 0.91
C ASP A 83 -2.06 -9.34 0.40
N LEU A 84 -3.24 -9.63 -0.16
CA LEU A 84 -3.59 -10.95 -0.70
C LEU A 84 -3.51 -10.89 -2.22
N HIS A 85 -2.76 -11.80 -2.84
CA HIS A 85 -2.62 -11.85 -4.29
C HIS A 85 -3.41 -13.01 -4.88
N PHE A 86 -4.41 -12.65 -5.70
CA PHE A 86 -5.33 -13.58 -6.34
C PHE A 86 -4.99 -13.74 -7.82
N LEU A 87 -5.04 -14.97 -8.30
CA LEU A 87 -5.08 -15.34 -9.70
C LEU A 87 -6.49 -15.80 -10.02
N ILE A 88 -7.16 -15.09 -10.92
CA ILE A 88 -8.50 -15.43 -11.38
C ILE A 88 -8.39 -16.04 -12.77
N SER A 89 -8.69 -17.33 -12.90
CA SER A 89 -8.68 -18.05 -14.19
C SER A 89 -10.08 -18.40 -14.66
N ALA A 90 -10.29 -18.41 -15.98
CA ALA A 90 -11.59 -18.73 -16.58
C ALA A 90 -11.51 -19.95 -17.49
N TYR A 91 -12.45 -20.87 -17.30
CA TYR A 91 -12.63 -22.09 -18.07
C TYR A 91 -13.95 -22.03 -18.84
N GLY A 92 -13.95 -22.57 -20.04
CA GLY A 92 -15.13 -22.66 -20.89
C GLY A 92 -14.75 -23.02 -22.33
N GLU A 93 -15.75 -23.16 -23.18
CA GLU A 93 -15.56 -23.50 -24.59
C GLU A 93 -14.73 -22.44 -25.33
N GLU A 94 -13.68 -22.88 -26.03
CA GLU A 94 -12.76 -22.00 -26.75
C GLU A 94 -13.37 -21.51 -28.07
N ALA A 95 -14.16 -22.36 -28.74
CA ALA A 95 -14.82 -22.00 -30.01
C ALA A 95 -15.77 -20.80 -29.85
N GLU A 96 -16.45 -20.72 -28.70
CA GLU A 96 -17.38 -19.64 -28.35
C GLU A 96 -16.72 -18.49 -27.56
N LEU A 97 -15.40 -18.56 -27.36
CA LEU A 97 -14.62 -17.58 -26.60
C LEU A 97 -15.15 -17.33 -25.18
N VAL A 98 -15.74 -18.36 -24.55
CA VAL A 98 -16.39 -18.24 -23.23
C VAL A 98 -15.39 -17.75 -22.17
N GLY A 99 -14.18 -18.31 -22.16
CA GLY A 99 -13.12 -17.88 -21.23
C GLY A 99 -12.76 -16.39 -21.37
N HIS A 100 -12.72 -15.86 -22.59
CA HIS A 100 -12.42 -14.44 -22.82
C HIS A 100 -13.56 -13.53 -22.34
N ARG A 101 -14.81 -13.93 -22.59
CA ARG A 101 -16.00 -13.20 -22.13
C ARG A 101 -16.07 -13.16 -20.60
N LEU A 102 -15.80 -14.29 -19.94
CA LEU A 102 -15.73 -14.42 -18.48
C LEU A 102 -14.70 -13.46 -17.88
N ILE A 103 -13.48 -13.44 -18.42
CA ILE A 103 -12.43 -12.52 -17.94
C ILE A 103 -12.82 -11.06 -18.18
N GLY A 104 -13.45 -10.75 -19.31
CA GLY A 104 -13.99 -9.41 -19.57
C GLY A 104 -15.00 -8.97 -18.50
N CYS A 105 -15.93 -9.87 -18.14
CA CYS A 105 -16.91 -9.62 -17.07
C CYS A 105 -16.24 -9.38 -15.72
N VAL A 106 -15.26 -10.23 -15.35
CA VAL A 106 -14.51 -10.09 -14.10
C VAL A 106 -13.78 -8.75 -14.04
N VAL A 107 -13.08 -8.39 -15.13
CA VAL A 107 -12.32 -7.13 -15.19
C VAL A 107 -13.25 -5.93 -15.06
N ARG A 108 -14.41 -5.92 -15.73
CA ARG A 108 -15.39 -4.85 -15.54
C ARG A 108 -15.89 -4.81 -14.10
N THR A 109 -16.32 -5.94 -13.56
CA THR A 109 -16.91 -6.02 -12.22
C THR A 109 -15.95 -5.47 -11.17
N LEU A 110 -14.67 -5.89 -11.22
CA LEU A 110 -13.65 -5.43 -10.27
C LEU A 110 -13.22 -3.97 -10.53
N HIS A 111 -13.41 -3.46 -11.75
CA HIS A 111 -13.16 -2.06 -12.05
C HIS A 111 -14.28 -1.13 -11.57
N GLU A 112 -15.55 -1.57 -11.68
CA GLU A 112 -16.73 -0.84 -11.23
C GLU A 112 -16.90 -0.88 -9.72
N ILE A 113 -16.66 -2.05 -9.11
CA ILE A 113 -16.80 -2.31 -7.67
C ILE A 113 -15.46 -2.75 -7.08
N PRO A 114 -14.45 -1.86 -7.03
CA PRO A 114 -13.12 -2.23 -6.53
C PRO A 114 -13.06 -2.35 -5.01
N VAL A 115 -14.08 -1.88 -4.27
CA VAL A 115 -14.12 -1.94 -2.80
C VAL A 115 -15.15 -2.96 -2.36
N LEU A 116 -14.73 -3.88 -1.50
CA LEU A 116 -15.61 -4.91 -0.96
C LEU A 116 -16.65 -4.27 -0.03
N SER A 117 -17.93 -4.51 -0.31
CA SER A 117 -19.04 -4.01 0.51
C SER A 117 -19.23 -4.83 1.77
N GLN A 118 -19.80 -4.22 2.80
CA GLN A 118 -20.09 -4.89 4.06
C GLN A 118 -21.14 -6.01 3.88
N GLU A 119 -22.16 -5.76 3.06
CA GLU A 119 -23.21 -6.72 2.74
C GLU A 119 -22.66 -8.04 2.16
N LEU A 120 -21.67 -7.95 1.26
CA LEU A 120 -21.02 -9.14 0.69
C LEU A 120 -20.16 -9.90 1.71
N ILE A 121 -19.57 -9.18 2.68
CA ILE A 121 -18.81 -9.79 3.77
C ILE A 121 -19.75 -10.54 4.71
N GLU A 122 -20.90 -9.95 5.03
CA GLU A 122 -21.94 -10.56 5.86
C GLU A 122 -22.53 -11.80 5.16
N LEU A 123 -22.82 -11.71 3.86
CA LEU A 123 -23.29 -12.84 3.07
C LEU A 123 -22.23 -13.97 2.99
N ALA A 124 -20.95 -13.62 2.88
CA ALA A 124 -19.87 -14.60 2.96
C ALA A 124 -19.81 -15.29 4.34
N ALA A 125 -20.11 -14.55 5.41
CA ALA A 125 -20.10 -15.03 6.79
C ALA A 125 -21.23 -16.04 7.12
N GLU A 126 -22.30 -16.08 6.32
CA GLU A 126 -23.41 -17.03 6.48
C GLU A 126 -22.95 -18.49 6.32
N ARG A 127 -21.82 -18.72 5.63
CA ARG A 127 -21.28 -20.07 5.48
C ARG A 127 -20.82 -20.63 6.83
N PRO A 128 -21.17 -21.88 7.20
CA PRO A 128 -20.92 -22.42 8.54
C PRO A 128 -19.45 -22.38 8.98
N TYR A 129 -18.52 -22.52 8.02
CA TYR A 129 -17.07 -22.52 8.27
C TYR A 129 -16.46 -21.11 8.36
N LEU A 130 -17.22 -20.06 8.09
CA LEU A 130 -16.84 -18.65 8.25
C LEU A 130 -17.61 -17.95 9.39
N ALA A 131 -18.43 -18.72 10.12
CA ALA A 131 -19.19 -18.21 11.25
C ALA A 131 -18.27 -17.56 12.30
N GLY A 132 -18.63 -16.35 12.74
CA GLY A 132 -17.86 -15.58 13.70
C GLY A 132 -16.73 -14.74 13.11
N THR A 133 -16.67 -14.58 11.78
CA THR A 133 -15.85 -13.53 11.16
C THR A 133 -16.32 -12.15 11.58
N ASP A 134 -15.37 -11.28 11.93
CA ASP A 134 -15.60 -9.89 12.36
C ASP A 134 -15.13 -8.88 11.31
N LEU A 135 -14.70 -9.34 10.12
CA LEU A 135 -14.16 -8.51 9.04
C LEU A 135 -15.06 -7.32 8.66
N ALA A 136 -16.39 -7.46 8.78
CA ALA A 136 -17.36 -6.39 8.53
C ALA A 136 -17.14 -5.17 9.44
N ASP A 137 -16.70 -5.40 10.69
CA ASP A 137 -16.39 -4.36 11.68
C ASP A 137 -14.96 -3.83 11.55
N SER A 138 -14.22 -4.21 10.50
CA SER A 138 -12.88 -3.68 10.25
C SER A 138 -12.97 -2.19 9.87
N PRO A 139 -12.16 -1.30 10.48
CA PRO A 139 -12.13 0.11 10.10
C PRO A 139 -11.63 0.32 8.66
N GLN A 140 -10.83 -0.63 8.14
CA GLN A 140 -10.27 -0.58 6.80
C GLN A 140 -11.05 -1.49 5.87
N LYS A 141 -11.59 -0.90 4.79
CA LYS A 141 -12.22 -1.66 3.69
C LYS A 141 -11.16 -2.28 2.79
N VAL A 142 -11.45 -3.49 2.32
CA VAL A 142 -10.62 -4.23 1.36
C VAL A 142 -10.88 -3.71 -0.04
N ARG A 143 -9.82 -3.38 -0.77
CA ARG A 143 -9.84 -2.91 -2.16
C ARG A 143 -9.09 -3.87 -3.06
N PHE A 144 -9.69 -4.21 -4.20
CA PHE A 144 -9.07 -4.97 -5.26
C PHE A 144 -8.39 -4.02 -6.26
N THR A 145 -7.15 -4.30 -6.59
CA THR A 145 -6.35 -3.54 -7.56
C THR A 145 -5.77 -4.53 -8.58
N PRO A 146 -5.82 -4.25 -9.89
CA PRO A 146 -5.21 -5.14 -10.88
C PRO A 146 -3.69 -5.17 -10.70
N THR A 147 -3.12 -6.37 -10.74
CA THR A 147 -1.67 -6.60 -10.69
C THR A 147 -1.22 -7.03 -12.08
N VAL A 148 -0.27 -6.30 -12.65
CA VAL A 148 0.35 -6.67 -13.92
C VAL A 148 1.42 -7.72 -13.62
N MET A 149 1.34 -8.88 -14.28
CA MET A 149 2.39 -9.89 -14.26
C MET A 149 2.99 -10.01 -15.65
N ASP A 150 4.30 -10.20 -15.70
CA ASP A 150 4.97 -10.51 -16.96
C ASP A 150 4.69 -11.96 -17.40
N ILE A 151 4.98 -12.25 -18.67
CA ILE A 151 4.84 -13.59 -19.24
C ILE A 151 5.72 -14.59 -18.48
N ASP A 152 6.94 -14.19 -18.10
CA ASP A 152 7.85 -15.03 -17.33
C ASP A 152 7.33 -15.35 -15.92
N GLU A 153 6.76 -14.36 -15.24
CA GLU A 153 6.18 -14.51 -13.90
C GLU A 153 4.94 -15.40 -13.96
N THR A 154 4.09 -15.16 -14.94
CA THR A 154 2.89 -15.97 -15.20
C THR A 154 3.28 -17.42 -15.53
N SER A 155 4.28 -17.62 -16.39
CA SER A 155 4.79 -18.95 -16.75
C SER A 155 5.38 -19.69 -15.55
N LYS A 156 6.08 -19.00 -14.64
CA LYS A 156 6.56 -19.58 -13.38
C LYS A 156 5.42 -19.92 -12.43
N LEU A 157 4.40 -19.06 -12.33
CA LEU A 157 3.22 -19.29 -11.50
C LEU A 157 2.46 -20.55 -11.93
N TRP A 158 2.14 -20.65 -13.22
CA TRP A 158 1.54 -21.84 -13.81
C TRP A 158 2.50 -23.04 -13.81
N GLY A 159 3.80 -22.80 -13.92
CA GLY A 159 4.83 -23.82 -13.77
C GLY A 159 4.80 -24.49 -12.39
N MET A 160 4.49 -23.78 -11.31
CA MET A 160 4.32 -24.40 -9.97
C MET A 160 3.11 -25.33 -9.91
N LEU A 161 2.14 -25.16 -10.82
CA LEU A 161 0.96 -25.99 -10.97
C LEU A 161 1.25 -27.15 -11.96
N HIS A 162 2.20 -28.04 -11.62
CA HIS A 162 2.76 -29.08 -12.51
C HIS A 162 1.76 -29.97 -13.29
N GLN A 163 0.48 -30.00 -12.92
CA GLN A 163 -0.54 -30.84 -13.55
C GLN A 163 -1.64 -30.02 -14.24
N THR A 164 -1.61 -28.70 -14.17
CA THR A 164 -2.68 -27.84 -14.70
C THR A 164 -2.23 -27.17 -15.99
N PRO A 165 -2.98 -27.31 -17.10
CA PRO A 165 -2.67 -26.59 -18.32
C PRO A 165 -2.81 -25.06 -18.11
N TYR A 166 -1.99 -24.31 -18.84
CA TYR A 166 -2.11 -22.84 -18.84
C TYR A 166 -3.50 -22.42 -19.28
N THR A 167 -4.12 -21.54 -18.51
CA THR A 167 -5.48 -21.02 -18.76
C THR A 167 -5.46 -19.49 -18.71
N LEU A 168 -6.32 -18.85 -19.50
CA LEU A 168 -6.48 -17.39 -19.48
C LEU A 168 -6.80 -16.93 -18.06
N SER A 169 -5.99 -15.98 -17.56
CA SER A 169 -6.09 -15.51 -16.19
C SER A 169 -5.71 -14.03 -16.03
N VAL A 170 -6.23 -13.43 -14.96
CA VAL A 170 -5.92 -12.06 -14.52
C VAL A 170 -5.51 -12.09 -13.05
N ALA A 171 -4.54 -11.24 -12.68
CA ALA A 171 -4.12 -11.11 -11.29
C ALA A 171 -4.68 -9.84 -10.64
N TYR A 172 -5.09 -9.99 -9.38
CA TYR A 172 -5.60 -8.91 -8.55
C TYR A 172 -5.00 -8.99 -7.16
N GLN A 173 -4.62 -7.84 -6.63
CA GLN A 173 -4.22 -7.68 -5.25
C GLN A 173 -5.38 -7.13 -4.42
N ALA A 174 -5.69 -7.77 -3.29
CA ALA A 174 -6.60 -7.26 -2.29
C ALA A 174 -5.81 -6.59 -1.15
N SER A 175 -6.03 -5.31 -0.96
CA SER A 175 -5.37 -4.46 0.04
C SER A 175 -6.40 -3.53 0.70
N LEU A 176 -6.50 -3.37 2.02
CA LEU A 176 -5.66 -3.85 3.12
C LEU A 176 -6.46 -4.85 3.96
N VAL A 177 -5.90 -6.03 4.23
CA VAL A 177 -6.50 -7.00 5.16
C VAL A 177 -5.75 -6.95 6.47
N LEU A 178 -6.40 -6.49 7.53
CA LEU A 178 -5.84 -6.47 8.87
C LEU A 178 -6.15 -7.79 9.57
N ILE A 179 -5.21 -8.32 10.35
CA ILE A 179 -5.46 -9.43 11.28
C ILE A 179 -4.94 -9.02 12.64
N GLU A 180 -5.82 -9.00 13.65
CA GLU A 180 -5.48 -8.55 14.98
C GLU A 180 -5.29 -9.69 15.99
N GLY A 181 -4.53 -9.41 17.05
CA GLY A 181 -4.34 -10.32 18.18
C GLY A 181 -5.61 -10.60 19.00
N ARG A 182 -5.64 -11.74 19.70
CA ARG A 182 -6.79 -12.15 20.53
C ARG A 182 -6.97 -11.31 21.80
N GLU A 183 -5.87 -10.86 22.39
CA GLU A 183 -5.83 -10.13 23.65
C GLU A 183 -6.52 -8.76 23.49
N ARG A 184 -7.38 -8.38 24.44
CA ARG A 184 -8.07 -7.09 24.43
C ARG A 184 -7.23 -6.06 25.17
N PRO A 185 -6.87 -4.93 24.53
CA PRO A 185 -6.12 -3.88 25.22
C PRO A 185 -6.93 -3.28 26.35
N VAL A 186 -6.25 -2.95 27.45
CA VAL A 186 -6.86 -2.18 28.53
C VAL A 186 -6.63 -0.69 28.24
N PRO A 187 -7.68 0.14 28.24
CA PRO A 187 -7.50 1.57 28.01
C PRO A 187 -6.61 2.16 29.11
N ALA A 188 -5.63 2.97 28.72
CA ALA A 188 -4.79 3.68 29.67
C ALA A 188 -5.66 4.59 30.55
N LYS A 189 -5.29 4.71 31.83
CA LYS A 189 -5.98 5.63 32.74
C LYS A 189 -5.88 7.07 32.22
N PRO A 190 -6.94 7.89 32.35
CA PRO A 190 -6.89 9.29 31.99
C PRO A 190 -5.75 10.02 32.72
N VAL A 191 -5.08 10.94 32.02
CA VAL A 191 -4.04 11.78 32.65
C VAL A 191 -4.71 12.82 33.52
N GLU A 192 -4.61 12.67 34.84
CA GLU A 192 -5.24 13.58 35.80
C GLU A 192 -4.54 14.94 35.89
N ARG A 193 -3.21 14.97 35.86
CA ARG A 193 -2.42 16.21 35.96
C ARG A 193 -1.23 16.20 35.02
N ARG A 194 -1.09 17.28 34.23
CA ARG A 194 0.10 17.55 33.41
C ARG A 194 0.95 18.58 34.14
N THR A 195 2.13 18.19 34.61
CA THR A 195 3.09 19.13 35.23
C THR A 195 4.30 19.23 34.31
N VAL A 196 4.57 20.45 33.81
CA VAL A 196 5.78 20.75 33.03
C VAL A 196 6.64 21.68 33.86
N LYS A 197 7.85 21.23 34.24
CA LYS A 197 8.81 22.05 34.97
C LYS A 197 9.97 22.39 34.04
N VAL A 198 10.19 23.68 33.79
CA VAL A 198 11.35 24.18 33.04
C VAL A 198 12.31 24.80 34.05
N LEU A 199 13.54 24.30 34.12
CA LEU A 199 14.61 24.87 34.93
C LEU A 199 15.74 25.32 34.00
N PRO A 200 16.23 26.56 34.13
CA PRO A 200 17.43 26.96 33.41
C PRO A 200 18.63 26.17 33.95
N PHE A 201 19.60 25.87 33.07
CA PHE A 201 20.86 25.28 33.49
C PHE A 201 21.52 26.16 34.56
N GLY A 202 21.91 25.57 35.69
CA GLY A 202 22.45 26.28 36.85
C GLY A 202 21.46 26.60 37.98
N ALA A 203 20.16 26.35 37.80
CA ALA A 203 19.20 26.43 38.90
C ALA A 203 19.35 25.24 39.88
N PRO A 204 19.12 25.42 41.19
CA PRO A 204 19.14 24.32 42.16
C PRO A 204 18.12 23.23 41.77
N GLY A 205 18.62 22.03 41.47
CA GLY A 205 17.84 20.88 40.99
C GLY A 205 17.73 20.74 39.47
N ALA A 206 18.44 21.55 38.67
CA ALA A 206 18.55 21.33 37.23
C ALA A 206 19.53 20.17 36.92
N PRO A 207 19.22 19.28 35.97
CA PRO A 207 20.17 18.27 35.52
C PRO A 207 21.41 18.95 34.93
N VAL A 208 22.60 18.60 35.45
CA VAL A 208 23.87 19.12 34.96
C VAL A 208 24.04 18.68 33.51
N PRO A 209 24.30 19.61 32.56
CA PRO A 209 24.52 19.23 31.17
C PRO A 209 25.75 18.31 31.10
N PRO A 210 25.75 17.26 30.25
CA PRO A 210 26.94 16.43 30.07
C PRO A 210 28.10 17.33 29.63
N GLY A 211 29.08 17.47 30.54
CA GLY A 211 30.18 18.42 30.39
C GLY A 211 30.98 18.16 29.13
N ARG A 212 31.25 19.23 28.37
CA ARG A 212 32.38 19.25 27.44
C ARG A 212 33.66 19.17 28.28
N PRO A 213 34.63 18.29 27.96
CA PRO A 213 35.81 18.11 28.80
C PRO A 213 36.52 19.45 29.00
N GLU A 214 36.70 19.77 30.28
CA GLU A 214 37.32 20.95 30.85
C GLU A 214 38.77 21.03 30.37
N ALA A 215 39.10 22.10 29.64
CA ALA A 215 40.49 22.43 29.35
C ALA A 215 41.10 23.00 30.64
N ALA A 216 42.20 22.39 31.07
CA ALA A 216 42.92 22.65 32.30
C ALA A 216 43.12 24.14 32.63
N GLU A 217 42.87 24.47 33.90
CA GLU A 217 43.38 25.66 34.57
C GLU A 217 44.93 25.68 34.52
N PRO A 218 45.54 26.88 34.57
CA PRO A 218 46.83 27.00 35.26
C PRO A 218 46.77 27.99 36.43
N GLU A 219 47.62 27.68 37.40
CA GLU A 219 47.72 28.18 38.76
C GLU A 219 48.17 29.66 38.92
N THR A 220 47.88 30.17 40.11
CA THR A 220 48.16 31.46 40.79
C THR A 220 49.66 31.86 40.87
N SER A 221 50.14 33.13 40.80
CA SER A 221 50.17 34.25 41.81
C SER A 221 51.38 35.21 41.49
N PRO A 222 51.69 36.35 42.17
CA PRO A 222 50.90 37.53 42.58
C PRO A 222 51.60 38.94 42.38
N GLU A 223 50.83 40.03 42.58
CA GLU A 223 51.11 41.39 43.15
C GLU A 223 52.03 42.48 42.49
N SER A 224 51.43 43.63 42.11
CA SER A 224 51.71 45.02 42.59
C SER A 224 51.23 46.14 41.61
N SER A 225 50.71 47.25 42.14
CA SER A 225 50.31 48.52 41.47
C SER A 225 51.26 49.66 41.97
N PRO A 226 51.25 50.94 41.49
CA PRO A 226 50.25 51.71 40.71
C PRO A 226 50.77 52.71 39.61
N GLU A 227 49.84 53.49 39.01
CA GLU A 227 49.89 54.56 37.95
C GLU A 227 50.84 55.79 38.21
N PRO A 228 50.97 56.89 37.38
CA PRO A 228 50.25 57.35 36.15
C PRO A 228 51.08 58.06 35.00
N GLU A 229 50.35 58.52 33.95
CA GLU A 229 50.51 59.76 33.14
C GLU A 229 51.33 59.88 31.80
N ALA A 230 50.67 60.60 30.86
CA ALA A 230 51.15 61.46 29.75
C ALA A 230 51.21 60.94 28.28
N ALA A 231 50.36 61.55 27.44
CA ALA A 231 50.43 61.72 25.97
C ALA A 231 51.43 62.89 25.61
N PRO A 232 51.74 63.31 24.35
CA PRO A 232 50.97 63.15 23.09
C PRO A 232 51.76 62.96 21.75
N ASP A 233 50.99 62.86 20.65
CA ASP A 233 51.22 63.13 19.20
C ASP A 233 52.44 62.50 18.47
N VAL A 234 52.30 61.89 17.27
CA VAL A 234 52.19 62.55 15.95
C VAL A 234 51.67 61.55 14.87
N ALA A 235 50.74 61.99 14.01
CA ALA A 235 50.35 61.35 12.73
C ALA A 235 51.09 62.04 11.53
N PRO A 236 50.98 61.67 10.23
CA PRO A 236 50.11 60.66 9.56
C PRO A 236 50.78 59.84 8.42
N LYS A 237 50.08 58.85 7.81
CA LYS A 237 49.62 58.82 6.38
C LYS A 237 49.23 57.40 5.87
N ALA A 238 48.07 57.35 5.17
CA ALA A 238 47.67 56.47 4.03
C ALA A 238 47.53 54.94 4.29
N ALA A 239 46.56 54.17 3.79
CA ALA A 239 45.48 54.35 2.82
C ALA A 239 44.37 53.27 3.06
N ALA A 240 43.15 53.57 2.62
CA ALA A 240 42.00 52.64 2.47
C ALA A 240 42.17 51.76 1.19
N PRO A 241 41.27 50.81 0.80
CA PRO A 241 39.92 50.59 1.32
C PRO A 241 39.38 49.13 1.45
N THR A 242 38.20 49.12 2.05
CA THR A 242 37.13 48.11 2.23
C THR A 242 36.83 47.10 1.10
N ARG A 243 36.33 45.91 1.48
CA ARG A 243 35.30 45.17 0.72
C ARG A 243 34.18 44.62 1.62
N LYS A 244 32.94 44.95 1.25
CA LYS A 244 31.64 44.46 1.75
C LYS A 244 31.02 43.51 0.70
N ARG A 245 30.00 42.75 1.15
CA ARG A 245 28.93 42.04 0.39
C ARG A 245 29.32 40.70 -0.26
N ALA A 246 28.45 39.69 -0.37
CA ALA A 246 27.02 39.55 -0.08
C ALA A 246 26.64 38.06 0.03
N ALA A 247 25.48 37.82 0.64
CA ALA A 247 24.74 36.55 0.67
C ALA A 247 24.20 36.15 -0.71
N ALA A 248 24.03 34.84 -0.94
CA ALA A 248 23.29 34.29 -2.06
C ALA A 248 22.31 33.18 -1.59
N ARG A 249 21.02 33.44 -1.80
CA ARG A 249 19.92 32.46 -1.91
C ARG A 249 19.86 32.00 -3.37
N THR A 250 19.50 30.74 -3.61
CA THR A 250 18.77 30.35 -4.83
C THR A 250 17.86 29.15 -4.57
N ALA A 251 16.56 29.36 -4.80
CA ALA A 251 15.57 28.35 -5.11
C ALA A 251 15.30 28.42 -6.62
N LYS A 252 15.02 27.30 -7.29
CA LYS A 252 14.36 27.33 -8.60
C LYS A 252 13.58 26.04 -8.88
N ALA A 253 12.28 26.22 -9.13
CA ALA A 253 11.35 25.26 -9.71
C ALA A 253 11.25 25.47 -11.24
N ALA A 254 10.88 24.42 -11.99
CA ALA A 254 10.25 24.42 -13.33
C ALA A 254 9.78 22.97 -13.60
N ALA A 255 8.49 22.64 -13.72
CA ALA A 255 7.49 22.95 -14.76
C ALA A 255 7.77 22.28 -16.14
N LYS A 256 6.90 21.31 -16.48
CA LYS A 256 6.72 20.59 -17.76
C LYS A 256 5.87 21.45 -18.73
N PRO A 257 5.82 21.19 -20.07
CA PRO A 257 4.82 20.24 -20.60
C PRO A 257 5.10 19.53 -21.96
N ALA A 258 4.20 18.56 -22.26
CA ALA A 258 3.70 18.01 -23.55
C ALA A 258 4.68 17.45 -24.61
N ALA A 259 4.71 16.14 -24.92
CA ALA A 259 3.71 15.30 -25.61
C ALA A 259 3.45 15.66 -27.09
N LYS A 260 4.15 14.96 -28.01
CA LYS A 260 3.75 14.78 -29.42
C LYS A 260 3.55 13.29 -29.67
N ARG A 261 2.30 12.90 -29.97
CA ARG A 261 1.90 11.56 -30.38
C ARG A 261 1.67 11.59 -31.89
N ALA A 262 2.29 10.65 -32.58
CA ALA A 262 2.15 10.42 -34.01
C ALA A 262 0.80 9.77 -34.35
N ALA A 263 0.27 10.08 -35.53
CA ALA A 263 -0.82 9.36 -36.18
C ALA A 263 -0.45 9.16 -37.65
N PRO A 264 -0.57 7.95 -38.22
CA PRO A 264 -0.60 7.77 -39.66
C PRO A 264 -2.04 7.67 -40.17
N ALA A 265 -2.29 8.39 -41.26
CA ALA A 265 -3.52 8.38 -42.02
C ALA A 265 -3.74 7.03 -42.73
N ARG A 266 -4.95 6.48 -42.64
CA ARG A 266 -5.41 5.39 -43.52
C ARG A 266 -5.98 5.97 -44.80
N ALA A 267 -5.44 5.52 -45.93
CA ALA A 267 -6.00 5.68 -47.25
C ALA A 267 -7.30 4.87 -47.40
N ARG A 268 -8.32 5.46 -48.01
CA ARG A 268 -9.41 4.74 -48.68
C ARG A 268 -9.35 5.12 -50.15
N LYS A 269 -9.15 4.12 -51.02
CA LYS A 269 -9.32 4.21 -52.46
C LYS A 269 -10.26 3.06 -52.86
N ASP A 270 -11.36 3.48 -53.45
CA ASP A 270 -12.31 2.85 -54.38
C ASP A 270 -12.09 1.38 -54.78
N THR A 271 -13.17 0.58 -54.85
CA THR A 271 -13.74 0.12 -56.14
C THR A 271 -15.02 -0.72 -55.97
N GLU A 272 -15.91 -0.55 -56.95
CA GLU A 272 -17.09 -1.36 -57.30
C GLU A 272 -16.79 -2.85 -57.48
N ALA A 273 -17.78 -3.69 -57.15
CA ALA A 273 -18.09 -4.90 -57.93
C ALA A 273 -19.56 -5.28 -57.69
N GLY A 274 -20.37 -5.08 -58.73
CA GLY A 274 -21.63 -5.81 -58.92
C GLY A 274 -21.42 -7.03 -59.81
N ALA A 275 -22.49 -7.82 -59.98
CA ALA A 275 -22.66 -9.08 -60.72
C ALA A 275 -22.20 -10.33 -59.94
N ASP A 276 -22.93 -11.44 -59.87
CA ASP A 276 -24.01 -11.97 -60.71
C ASP A 276 -24.93 -12.85 -59.84
N ASP A 277 -26.25 -12.71 -59.99
CA ASP A 277 -27.21 -13.72 -59.57
C ASP A 277 -28.18 -13.92 -60.74
N LYS A 278 -28.03 -15.04 -61.45
CA LYS A 278 -28.96 -15.45 -62.50
C LYS A 278 -29.04 -16.97 -62.58
N GLU A 279 -30.06 -17.44 -61.89
CA GLU A 279 -30.75 -18.71 -62.08
C GLU A 279 -31.57 -18.67 -63.39
N SER A 280 -31.72 -19.84 -64.04
CA SER A 280 -32.46 -20.17 -65.30
C SER A 280 -31.62 -20.33 -66.57
#